data_AF-A0A379Z4Y4-F1
#
_entry.id   AF-A0A379Z4Y4-F1
#
_cell.length_a   1.000
_cell.length_b   1.000
_cell.length_c   1.000
_cell.angle_alpha   90.00
_cell.angle_beta   90.00
_cell.angle_gamma   90.00
#
_symmetry.space_group_name_H-M   'P 1'
#
loop_
_entity.id
_entity.type
_entity.pdbx_description
1 polymer ?
#
loop_
_entity_poly.entity_id
_entity_poly.type
_entity_poly.pdbx_seq_one_letter_code
_entity_poly.pdbx_strand_id
1 'polypeptide(L)'
;MHNGLTAIPDAHHYYHGEKVAFGTLTQLVLENAPVEEIETVAALSHAVGLPITLAQLDIKEDVPAKMRIAAKASCAEGETIHNMPGGATPDQVYAALLVADQYGQRFLQEWE
;
A
#
# COMPACT_ATOMS: atom_id res chain seq x y z
N MET A 1 -2.06 2.92 6.85
CA MET A 1 -2.25 2.74 5.40
C MET A 1 -3.70 2.54 5.00
N HIS A 2 -4.40 1.51 5.49
CA HIS A 2 -5.83 1.29 5.20
C HIS A 2 -6.68 2.56 5.35
N ASN A 3 -6.58 3.25 6.50
CA ASN A 3 -7.34 4.48 6.78
C ASN A 3 -6.98 5.64 5.83
N GLY A 4 -5.75 5.65 5.29
CA GLY A 4 -5.39 6.62 4.26
C GLY A 4 -6.07 6.32 2.92
N LEU A 5 -6.20 5.04 2.55
CA LEU A 5 -6.86 4.63 1.32
C LEU A 5 -8.37 4.86 1.34
N THR A 6 -9.01 4.89 2.52
CA THR A 6 -10.44 5.25 2.61
C THR A 6 -10.71 6.73 2.31
N ALA A 7 -9.69 7.59 2.36
CA ALA A 7 -9.79 8.98 1.90
C ALA A 7 -9.85 9.11 0.36
N ILE A 8 -9.66 8.01 -0.38
CA ILE A 8 -9.66 7.96 -1.85
C ILE A 8 -10.95 7.30 -2.35
N PRO A 9 -11.85 8.03 -3.05
CA PRO A 9 -13.14 7.52 -3.51
C PRO A 9 -13.05 6.27 -4.40
N ASP A 10 -11.99 6.17 -5.20
CA ASP A 10 -11.74 5.04 -6.12
C ASP A 10 -11.82 3.70 -5.39
N ALA A 11 -11.28 3.62 -4.17
CA ALA A 11 -11.15 2.39 -3.39
C ALA A 11 -12.33 2.13 -2.42
N HIS A 12 -13.43 2.90 -2.52
CA HIS A 12 -14.56 2.78 -1.59
C HIS A 12 -15.33 1.48 -1.72
N HIS A 13 -15.38 0.91 -2.92
CA HIS A 13 -16.13 -0.31 -3.21
C HIS A 13 -15.36 -1.60 -2.88
N TYR A 14 -14.06 -1.49 -2.55
CA TYR A 14 -13.26 -2.59 -2.03
C TYR A 14 -13.49 -2.79 -0.52
N TYR A 15 -13.47 -4.04 -0.10
CA TYR A 15 -13.60 -4.43 1.30
C TYR A 15 -12.39 -4.00 2.14
N HIS A 16 -12.58 -4.02 3.46
CA HIS A 16 -11.54 -3.69 4.43
C HIS A 16 -10.25 -4.50 4.20
N GLY A 17 -10.40 -5.83 4.08
CA GLY A 17 -9.27 -6.75 3.92
C GLY A 17 -8.47 -6.52 2.64
N GLU A 18 -9.10 -6.12 1.54
CA GLU A 18 -8.45 -5.84 0.27
C GLU A 18 -7.54 -4.61 0.38
N LYS A 19 -8.03 -3.54 1.03
CA LYS A 19 -7.22 -2.34 1.32
C LYS A 19 -6.10 -2.63 2.34
N VAL A 20 -6.35 -3.51 3.32
CA VAL A 20 -5.34 -3.93 4.29
C VAL A 20 -4.22 -4.72 3.59
N ALA A 21 -4.53 -5.61 2.64
CA ALA A 21 -3.53 -6.39 1.92
C ALA A 21 -2.48 -5.50 1.22
N PHE A 22 -2.93 -4.51 0.45
CA PHE A 22 -2.01 -3.53 -0.15
C PHE A 22 -1.29 -2.66 0.90
N GLY A 23 -1.99 -2.32 1.99
CA GLY A 23 -1.40 -1.62 3.13
C GLY A 23 -0.28 -2.39 3.82
N THR A 24 -0.37 -3.71 3.89
CA THR A 24 0.68 -4.60 4.43
C THR A 24 1.92 -4.59 3.54
N LEU A 25 1.76 -4.70 2.21
CA LEU A 25 2.89 -4.56 1.28
C LEU A 25 3.57 -3.19 1.41
N THR A 26 2.77 -2.13 1.54
CA THR A 26 3.28 -0.77 1.79
C THR A 26 4.09 -0.71 3.09
N GLN A 27 3.63 -1.37 4.16
CA GLN A 27 4.37 -1.40 5.42
C GLN A 27 5.70 -2.14 5.27
N LEU A 28 5.73 -3.30 4.63
CA LEU A 28 6.96 -4.07 4.42
C LEU A 28 8.02 -3.26 3.67
N VAL A 29 7.59 -2.48 2.67
CA VAL A 29 8.47 -1.53 1.98
C VAL A 29 8.95 -0.42 2.93
N LEU A 30 8.06 0.16 3.72
CA LEU A 30 8.37 1.25 4.64
C LEU A 30 9.36 0.84 5.73
N GLU A 31 9.24 -0.39 6.25
CA GLU A 31 10.14 -0.96 7.26
C GLU A 31 11.40 -1.62 6.67
N ASN A 32 11.53 -1.60 5.34
CA ASN A 32 12.64 -2.19 4.61
C ASN A 32 12.82 -3.68 4.97
N ALA A 33 11.71 -4.43 4.91
CA ALA A 33 11.70 -5.87 5.10
C ALA A 33 12.58 -6.58 4.04
N PRO A 34 13.14 -7.77 4.35
CA PRO A 34 13.85 -8.59 3.37
C PRO A 34 12.97 -8.86 2.13
N VAL A 35 13.60 -8.92 0.95
CA VAL A 35 12.87 -9.10 -0.31
C VAL A 35 12.07 -10.41 -0.30
N GLU A 36 12.60 -11.45 0.31
CA GLU A 36 11.96 -12.76 0.42
C GLU A 36 10.64 -12.70 1.21
N GLU A 37 10.55 -11.81 2.20
CA GLU A 37 9.33 -11.59 2.98
C GLU A 37 8.28 -10.83 2.16
N ILE A 38 8.71 -9.81 1.41
CA ILE A 38 7.83 -9.08 0.47
C ILE A 38 7.30 -10.02 -0.61
N GLU A 39 8.15 -10.85 -1.22
CA GLU A 39 7.76 -11.84 -2.23
C GLU A 39 6.75 -12.84 -1.67
N THR A 40 7.00 -13.37 -0.47
CA THR A 40 6.10 -14.33 0.17
C THR A 40 4.70 -13.75 0.36
N VAL A 41 4.60 -12.50 0.85
CA VAL A 41 3.32 -11.84 1.06
C VAL A 41 2.65 -11.46 -0.25
N ALA A 42 3.40 -10.96 -1.24
CA ALA A 42 2.87 -10.63 -2.56
C ALA A 42 2.32 -11.87 -3.27
N ALA A 43 3.07 -12.97 -3.28
CA ALA A 43 2.68 -14.23 -3.89
C ALA A 43 1.43 -14.83 -3.23
N LEU A 44 1.38 -14.87 -1.89
CA LEU A 44 0.19 -15.33 -1.18
C LEU A 44 -1.02 -14.45 -1.49
N SER A 45 -0.86 -13.13 -1.42
CA SER A 45 -1.94 -12.17 -1.68
C SER A 45 -2.50 -12.35 -3.09
N HIS A 46 -1.62 -12.43 -4.10
CA HIS A 46 -2.02 -12.67 -5.47
C HIS A 46 -2.71 -14.03 -5.65
N ALA A 47 -2.18 -15.11 -5.07
CA ALA A 47 -2.73 -16.46 -5.19
C ALA A 47 -4.17 -16.59 -4.65
N VAL A 48 -4.56 -15.74 -3.69
CA VAL A 48 -5.92 -15.71 -3.12
C VAL A 48 -6.78 -14.56 -3.67
N GLY A 49 -6.29 -13.83 -4.68
CA GLY A 49 -7.03 -12.75 -5.35
C GLY A 49 -7.05 -11.41 -4.61
N LEU A 50 -6.17 -11.20 -3.63
CA LEU A 50 -6.03 -9.89 -2.96
C LEU A 50 -5.19 -8.93 -3.82
N PRO A 51 -5.49 -7.61 -3.76
CA PRO A 51 -4.79 -6.62 -4.57
C PRO A 51 -3.37 -6.37 -4.06
N ILE A 52 -2.42 -6.35 -4.99
CA ILE A 52 -1.01 -6.05 -4.74
C ILE A 52 -0.53 -4.78 -5.48
N THR A 53 -1.42 -4.13 -6.22
CA THR A 53 -1.18 -2.86 -6.93
C THR A 53 -2.30 -1.86 -6.67
N LEU A 54 -2.03 -0.57 -6.89
CA LEU A 54 -3.03 0.50 -6.84
C LEU A 54 -4.08 0.34 -7.94
N ALA A 55 -3.68 -0.14 -9.12
CA ALA A 55 -4.59 -0.37 -10.25
C ALA A 55 -5.63 -1.47 -9.95
N GLN A 56 -5.26 -2.49 -9.16
CA GLN A 56 -6.20 -3.52 -8.66
C GLN A 56 -7.14 -3.00 -7.55
N LEU A 57 -6.92 -1.79 -7.04
CA LEU A 57 -7.84 -1.04 -6.18
C LEU A 57 -8.56 0.09 -6.95
N ASP A 58 -8.55 0.01 -8.29
CA ASP A 58 -9.07 1.01 -9.23
C ASP A 58 -8.48 2.43 -9.14
N ILE A 59 -7.36 2.61 -8.44
CA ILE A 59 -6.64 3.87 -8.39
C ILE A 59 -5.72 3.95 -9.61
N LYS A 60 -6.27 4.38 -10.75
CA LYS A 60 -5.58 4.42 -12.06
C LYS A 60 -5.17 5.82 -12.51
N GLU A 61 -5.97 6.82 -12.14
CA GLU A 61 -5.78 8.23 -12.54
C GLU A 61 -5.30 9.07 -11.36
N ASP A 62 -4.50 10.10 -11.65
CA ASP A 62 -3.96 11.06 -10.66
C ASP A 62 -3.28 10.40 -9.44
N VAL A 63 -2.63 9.26 -9.68
CA VAL A 63 -2.00 8.43 -8.63
C VAL A 63 -1.09 9.27 -7.71
N PRO A 64 -0.19 10.15 -8.20
CA PRO A 64 0.66 10.94 -7.32
C PRO A 64 -0.14 11.84 -6.36
N ALA A 65 -1.20 12.50 -6.84
CA ALA A 65 -2.01 13.38 -6.01
C ALA A 65 -2.80 12.59 -4.95
N LYS A 66 -3.40 11.45 -5.36
CA LYS A 66 -4.15 10.57 -4.45
C LYS A 66 -3.24 9.94 -3.39
N MET A 67 -2.04 9.51 -3.76
CA MET A 67 -1.09 8.95 -2.78
C MET A 67 -0.60 10.01 -1.78
N ARG A 68 -0.51 11.29 -2.18
CA ARG A 68 -0.25 12.38 -1.22
C ARG A 68 -1.37 12.55 -0.21
N ILE A 69 -2.63 12.42 -0.63
CA ILE A 69 -3.79 12.46 0.27
C ILE A 69 -3.74 11.26 1.23
N ALA A 70 -3.58 10.05 0.71
CA ALA A 70 -3.53 8.83 1.50
C ALA A 70 -2.37 8.82 2.50
N ALA A 71 -1.21 9.33 2.11
CA ALA A 71 -0.04 9.42 2.99
C ALA A 71 -0.25 10.42 4.14
N LYS A 72 -0.78 11.61 3.85
CA LYS A 72 -1.12 12.60 4.89
C LYS A 72 -2.15 12.06 5.87
N ALA A 73 -3.21 11.42 5.35
CA ALA A 73 -4.24 10.81 6.17
C ALA A 73 -3.68 9.67 7.04
N SER A 74 -2.79 8.84 6.50
CA SER A 74 -2.14 7.75 7.26
C SER A 74 -1.23 8.24 8.38
N CYS A 75 -0.76 9.49 8.32
CA CYS A 75 0.10 10.13 9.32
C CYS A 75 -0.64 11.14 10.20
N ALA A 76 -1.97 11.18 10.17
CA ALA A 76 -2.76 12.07 11.02
C ALA A 76 -2.48 11.81 12.51
N GLU A 77 -2.76 12.81 13.35
CA GLU A 77 -2.64 12.65 14.81
C GLU A 77 -3.56 11.52 15.28
N GLY A 78 -3.03 10.62 16.13
CA GLY A 78 -3.75 9.47 16.65
C GLY A 78 -3.77 8.23 15.75
N GLU A 79 -3.20 8.28 14.54
CA GLU A 79 -3.06 7.09 13.68
C GLU A 79 -2.03 6.10 14.22
N THR A 80 -2.21 4.81 13.88
CA THR A 80 -1.36 3.73 14.41
C THR A 80 0.03 3.68 13.79
N ILE A 81 0.28 4.43 12.72
CA ILE A 81 1.58 4.48 12.05
C ILE A 81 2.70 4.99 12.97
N HIS A 82 2.35 5.77 13.99
CA HIS A 82 3.30 6.32 14.97
C HIS A 82 3.90 5.24 15.87
N ASN A 83 3.36 4.02 15.84
CA ASN A 83 3.90 2.86 16.54
C ASN A 83 5.07 2.20 15.79
N MET A 84 5.32 2.55 14.53
CA MET A 84 6.49 2.08 13.79
C MET A 84 7.78 2.49 14.50
N PRO A 85 8.82 1.64 14.57
CA PRO A 85 10.12 2.02 15.13
C PRO A 85 10.69 3.26 14.42
N GLY A 86 10.87 4.36 15.15
CA GLY A 86 11.32 5.63 14.59
C GLY A 86 10.23 6.49 13.95
N GLY A 87 8.97 6.04 13.95
CA GLY A 87 7.84 6.70 13.32
C GLY A 87 7.91 6.70 11.79
N ALA A 88 6.94 7.35 11.15
CA ALA A 88 6.94 7.53 9.70
C ALA A 88 6.37 8.90 9.31
N THR A 89 7.06 9.58 8.41
CA THR A 89 6.63 10.86 7.83
C THR A 89 5.70 10.65 6.64
N PRO A 90 4.82 11.62 6.31
CA PRO A 90 4.00 11.55 5.09
C PRO A 90 4.80 11.33 3.81
N ASP A 91 6.04 11.84 3.72
CA ASP A 91 6.88 11.65 2.55
C ASP A 91 7.43 10.22 2.44
N GLN A 92 7.82 9.61 3.57
CA GLN A 92 8.23 8.20 3.59
C GLN A 92 7.05 7.29 3.26
N VAL A 93 5.86 7.56 3.79
CA VAL A 93 4.65 6.80 3.47
C VAL A 93 4.28 6.93 1.99
N TYR A 94 4.34 8.15 1.44
CA TYR A 94 4.12 8.37 0.02
C TYR A 94 5.10 7.57 -0.84
N ALA A 95 6.40 7.59 -0.50
CA ALA A 95 7.40 6.82 -1.21
C ALA A 95 7.11 5.32 -1.12
N ALA A 96 6.77 4.81 0.07
CA ALA A 96 6.45 3.40 0.28
C ALA A 96 5.21 2.96 -0.51
N LEU A 97 4.16 3.78 -0.59
CA LEU A 97 2.97 3.49 -1.39
C LEU A 97 3.31 3.30 -2.87
N LEU A 98 4.15 4.18 -3.43
CA LEU A 98 4.57 4.08 -4.83
C LEU A 98 5.51 2.91 -5.09
N VAL A 99 6.44 2.65 -4.17
CA VAL A 99 7.39 1.53 -4.31
C VAL A 99 6.65 0.20 -4.18
N ALA A 100 5.68 0.07 -3.27
CA ALA A 100 4.84 -1.12 -3.15
C ALA A 100 4.01 -1.36 -4.42
N ASP A 101 3.44 -0.30 -5.01
CA ASP A 101 2.73 -0.39 -6.29
C ASP A 101 3.66 -0.85 -7.44
N GLN A 102 4.85 -0.25 -7.56
CA GLN A 102 5.85 -0.67 -8.55
C GLN A 102 6.28 -2.13 -8.36
N TYR A 103 6.46 -2.54 -7.10
CA TYR A 103 6.80 -3.92 -6.77
C TYR A 103 5.70 -4.89 -7.21
N GLY A 104 4.44 -4.59 -6.87
CA GLY A 104 3.30 -5.40 -7.30
C GLY A 104 3.14 -5.46 -8.82
N GLN A 105 3.34 -4.35 -9.53
CA GLN A 105 3.29 -4.34 -11.00
C GLN A 105 4.37 -5.22 -11.60
N ARG A 106 5.60 -5.16 -11.08
CA ARG A 106 6.70 -6.01 -11.51
C ARG A 106 6.42 -7.49 -11.24
N PHE A 107 5.89 -7.80 -10.05
CA PHE A 107 5.50 -9.16 -9.68
C PHE A 107 4.51 -9.74 -10.69
N LEU A 108 3.45 -8.99 -11.05
CA LEU A 108 2.46 -9.43 -12.03
C LEU A 108 3.07 -9.66 -13.43
N GLN A 109 4.01 -8.82 -13.86
CA GLN A 109 4.68 -8.98 -15.16
C GLN A 109 5.62 -10.19 -15.24
N GLU A 110 6.19 -10.61 -14.11
CA GLU A 110 7.12 -11.75 -14.06
C GLU A 110 6.39 -13.09 -13.89
N TRP A 111 5.15 -13.08 -13.39
CA TRP A 111 4.38 -14.27 -13.00
C TRP A 111 3.15 -14.56 -13.90
N GLU A 112 2.73 -13.62 -14.75
CA GLU A 112 1.74 -13.81 -15.82
C GLU A 112 2.41 -13.99 -17.20
#